data_AF-A0A2E1FN89-F1
#
_entry.id   AF-A0A2E1FN89-F1
#
_cell.length_a   1.000
_cell.length_b   1.000
_cell.length_c   1.000
_cell.angle_alpha   90.00
_cell.angle_beta   90.00
_cell.angle_gamma   90.00
#
_symmetry.space_group_name_H-M   'P 1'
#
loop_
_entity.id
_entity.type
_entity.pdbx_description
1 polymer ?
#
loop_
_entity_poly.entity_id
_entity_poly.type
_entity_poly.pdbx_seq_one_letter_code
_entity_poly.pdbx_strand_id
1 'polypeptide(L)'
;MNKRLALLFGIIAFNVNVNAQDTICVMVTPDELITFDYQTSEVINRQPQNAFLPITIHVEDTEVLCLHLLDEKRRFRDITTIWEDGDHRHDTFESKDDVYYTPHGFGGLDVEVSEARKRKKE
;
A
#
# COMPACT_ATOMS: atom_id res chain seq x y z
N MET A 1 -47.37 -38.78 14.93
CA MET A 1 -46.21 -39.02 15.81
C MET A 1 -45.03 -39.45 14.94
N ASN A 2 -44.06 -38.56 14.78
CA ASN A 2 -42.64 -38.71 14.38
C ASN A 2 -42.29 -39.73 13.27
N LYS A 3 -41.59 -39.33 12.21
CA LYS A 3 -40.13 -39.16 12.24
C LYS A 3 -39.66 -38.09 11.25
N ARG A 4 -38.87 -37.16 11.78
CA ARG A 4 -38.12 -36.12 11.08
C ARG A 4 -37.13 -36.80 10.11
N LEU A 5 -37.18 -36.46 8.82
CA LEU A 5 -36.10 -36.74 7.89
C LEU A 5 -35.37 -35.42 7.65
N ALA A 6 -34.24 -35.27 8.35
CA ALA A 6 -33.35 -34.13 8.22
C ALA A 6 -32.73 -34.14 6.81
N LEU A 7 -33.04 -33.11 6.01
CA LEU A 7 -32.40 -32.92 4.72
C LEU A 7 -31.03 -32.28 4.96
N LEU A 8 -30.02 -33.15 4.98
CA LEU A 8 -28.60 -32.96 4.64
C LEU A 8 -28.13 -31.51 4.51
N PHE A 9 -27.43 -31.04 5.55
CA PHE A 9 -26.40 -30.00 5.41
C PHE A 9 -25.27 -30.57 4.57
N GLY A 10 -25.10 -30.05 3.37
CA GLY A 10 -23.96 -30.37 2.53
C GLY A 10 -24.00 -29.52 1.29
N ILE A 11 -23.15 -28.50 1.26
CA ILE A 11 -22.21 -28.27 0.16
C ILE A 11 -21.32 -27.07 0.53
N ILE A 12 -20.06 -27.42 0.81
CA ILE A 12 -18.83 -26.71 0.48
C ILE A 12 -18.65 -25.36 1.18
N ALA A 13 -18.00 -25.40 2.34
CA ALA A 13 -17.12 -24.32 2.74
C ALA A 13 -16.10 -24.14 1.62
N PHE A 14 -16.31 -23.10 0.79
CA PHE A 14 -15.29 -22.54 -0.08
C PHE A 14 -14.22 -21.98 0.85
N ASN A 15 -13.34 -22.84 1.35
CA ASN A 15 -12.00 -22.42 1.72
C ASN A 15 -11.28 -22.15 0.40
N VAL A 16 -11.67 -21.05 -0.25
CA VAL A 16 -10.71 -20.34 -1.08
C VAL A 16 -9.59 -20.01 -0.12
N ASN A 17 -8.56 -20.84 -0.14
CA ASN A 17 -7.20 -20.36 0.08
C ASN A 17 -6.96 -19.37 -1.07
N VAL A 18 -7.58 -18.19 -0.95
CA VAL A 18 -7.12 -17.00 -1.64
C VAL A 18 -5.68 -16.94 -1.17
N ASN A 19 -4.74 -17.05 -2.10
CA ASN A 19 -3.40 -16.54 -1.89
C ASN A 19 -3.62 -15.04 -1.67
N ALA A 20 -3.98 -14.67 -0.43
CA ALA A 20 -4.28 -13.31 -0.07
C ALA A 20 -2.92 -12.65 -0.10
N GLN A 21 -2.62 -12.04 -1.24
CA GLN A 21 -1.49 -11.15 -1.40
C GLN A 21 -1.59 -10.14 -0.28
N ASP A 22 -0.56 -10.08 0.56
CA ASP A 22 -0.57 -9.21 1.72
C ASP A 22 -0.43 -7.77 1.19
N THR A 23 -1.51 -7.00 1.28
CA THR A 23 -1.50 -5.60 0.86
C THR A 23 -1.06 -4.76 2.04
N ILE A 24 0.13 -4.18 1.94
CA ILE A 24 0.62 -3.22 2.93
C ILE A 24 0.11 -1.83 2.56
N CYS A 25 -0.45 -1.12 3.52
CA CYS A 25 -0.94 0.22 3.30
C CYS A 25 -0.17 1.25 4.10
N VAL A 26 0.38 2.23 3.40
CA VAL A 26 1.13 3.32 4.01
C VAL A 26 0.54 4.65 3.55
N MET A 27 0.19 5.50 4.50
CA MET A 27 -0.19 6.88 4.25
C MET A 27 0.98 7.79 4.62
N VAL A 28 1.38 8.63 3.69
CA VAL A 28 2.40 9.65 3.89
C VAL A 28 1.69 10.99 4.01
N THR A 29 1.78 11.59 5.19
CA THR A 29 1.29 12.95 5.47
C THR A 29 2.48 13.92 5.54
N PRO A 30 2.27 15.22 5.83
CA PRO A 30 3.35 16.19 6.05
C PRO A 30 4.12 16.01 7.36
N ASP A 31 3.55 15.27 8.33
CA ASP A 31 4.08 15.20 9.69
C ASP A 31 4.42 13.75 10.11
N GLU A 32 3.74 12.76 9.52
CA GLU A 32 3.88 11.35 9.90
C GLU A 32 3.68 10.38 8.72
N LEU A 33 4.23 9.18 8.89
CA LEU A 33 3.91 7.99 8.13
C LEU A 33 2.99 7.12 8.99
N ILE A 34 1.89 6.67 8.40
CA ILE A 34 0.89 5.84 9.07
C ILE A 34 0.78 4.53 8.29
N THR A 35 1.08 3.43 8.95
CA THR A 35 0.84 2.08 8.41
C THR A 35 -0.49 1.58 8.95
N PHE A 36 -1.33 1.06 8.07
CA PHE A 36 -2.64 0.52 8.44
C PHE A 36 -2.89 -0.84 7.81
N ASP A 37 -3.74 -1.62 8.47
CA ASP A 37 -4.24 -2.88 7.94
C ASP A 37 -5.17 -2.60 6.76
N TYR A 38 -4.91 -3.21 5.61
CA TYR A 38 -5.70 -2.97 4.41
C TYR A 38 -7.17 -3.40 4.54
N GLN A 39 -7.44 -4.49 5.27
CA GLN A 39 -8.78 -5.07 5.37
C GLN A 39 -9.64 -4.36 6.42
N THR A 40 -9.05 -4.02 7.56
CA THR A 40 -9.76 -3.45 8.71
C THR A 40 -9.62 -1.93 8.80
N SER A 41 -8.68 -1.33 8.07
CA SER A 41 -8.28 0.08 8.21
C SER A 41 -7.77 0.45 9.62
N GLU A 42 -7.43 -0.54 10.44
CA GLU A 42 -6.84 -0.30 11.76
C GLU A 42 -5.41 0.23 11.62
N VAL A 43 -5.07 1.26 12.41
CA VAL A 43 -3.71 1.79 12.42
C VAL A 43 -2.79 0.81 13.13
N ILE A 44 -1.81 0.29 12.41
CA ILE A 44 -0.79 -0.62 12.92
C ILE A 44 0.35 0.17 13.56
N ASN A 45 0.80 1.23 12.89
CA ASN A 45 1.97 1.99 13.30
C ASN A 45 1.91 3.46 12.86
N ARG A 46 2.58 4.34 13.61
CA ARG A 46 2.73 5.76 13.32
C ARG A 46 4.17 6.19 13.59
N GLN A 47 4.78 6.91 12.66
CA GLN A 47 6.16 7.39 12.78
C GLN A 47 6.27 8.83 12.28
N PRO A 48 7.03 9.72 12.96
CA PRO A 48 7.22 11.09 12.49
C PRO A 48 8.01 11.12 11.17
N GLN A 49 7.57 11.94 10.21
CA GLN A 49 8.16 11.99 8.85
C GLN A 49 9.60 12.52 8.85
N ASN A 50 9.94 13.40 9.79
CA ASN A 50 11.19 14.17 9.82
C ASN A 50 12.46 13.31 10.00
N ALA A 51 12.33 12.01 10.24
CA ALA A 51 13.45 11.13 10.52
C ALA A 51 13.98 10.38 9.28
N PHE A 52 13.24 10.31 8.17
CA PHE A 52 13.54 9.35 7.08
C PHE A 52 13.20 9.92 5.68
N LEU A 53 13.94 10.92 5.21
CA LEU A 53 13.80 11.46 3.85
C LEU A 53 15.04 11.14 3.00
N PRO A 54 14.89 10.58 1.78
CA PRO A 54 13.63 10.07 1.21
C PRO A 54 13.06 8.90 2.03
N ILE A 55 11.74 8.73 2.00
CA ILE A 55 11.07 7.60 2.68
C ILE A 55 11.29 6.38 1.81
N THR A 56 11.92 5.34 2.35
CA THR A 56 12.07 4.04 1.67
C THR A 56 11.12 3.02 2.30
N ILE A 57 10.28 2.40 1.46
CA ILE A 57 9.37 1.34 1.85
C ILE A 57 9.79 0.08 1.09
N HIS A 58 10.19 -0.96 1.82
CA HIS A 58 10.44 -2.28 1.25
C HIS A 58 9.11 -3.01 1.05
N VAL A 59 8.94 -3.66 -0.09
CA VAL A 59 7.76 -4.45 -0.45
C VAL A 59 8.24 -5.83 -0.84
N GLU A 60 7.77 -6.85 -0.13
CA GLU A 60 8.13 -8.23 -0.42
C GLU A 60 7.48 -8.72 -1.73
N ASP A 61 8.02 -9.78 -2.34
CA ASP A 61 7.55 -10.33 -3.62
C ASP A 61 6.08 -10.82 -3.60
N THR A 62 5.58 -11.14 -2.42
CA THR A 62 4.22 -11.61 -2.13
C THR A 62 3.26 -10.46 -1.78
N GLU A 63 3.78 -9.24 -1.67
CA GLU A 63 3.04 -8.08 -1.21
C GLU A 63 2.68 -7.11 -2.34
N VAL A 64 1.72 -6.23 -2.05
CA VAL A 64 1.43 -5.05 -2.86
C VAL A 64 1.37 -3.85 -1.94
N LEU A 65 2.09 -2.78 -2.26
CA LEU A 65 2.00 -1.53 -1.53
C LEU A 65 0.87 -0.69 -2.07
N CYS A 66 0.00 -0.25 -1.17
CA CYS A 66 -0.97 0.82 -1.36
C CYS A 66 -0.44 2.07 -0.63
N LEU A 67 0.12 3.00 -1.40
CA LEU A 67 0.71 4.23 -0.90
C LEU A 67 -0.27 5.41 -1.09
N HIS A 68 -0.77 5.97 0.01
CA HIS A 68 -1.62 7.15 -0.01
C HIS A 68 -0.81 8.41 0.29
N LEU A 69 -0.79 9.36 -0.64
CA LEU A 69 -0.14 10.65 -0.48
C LEU A 69 -1.18 11.70 -0.04
N LEU A 70 -1.06 12.18 1.20
CA LEU A 70 -2.00 13.11 1.82
C LEU A 70 -1.27 14.36 2.32
N ASP A 71 -0.79 15.21 1.42
CA ASP A 71 -0.10 16.46 1.77
C ASP A 71 -1.04 17.63 2.13
N GLU A 72 -2.37 17.41 2.08
CA GLU A 72 -3.49 18.34 2.29
C GLU A 72 -3.55 19.55 1.33
N LYS A 73 -2.40 19.96 0.81
CA LYS A 73 -2.17 21.07 -0.11
C LYS A 73 -1.71 20.49 -1.44
N ARG A 74 -1.93 21.26 -2.50
CA ARG A 74 -1.37 20.95 -3.82
C ARG A 74 0.16 20.94 -3.76
N ARG A 75 0.70 19.74 -3.67
CA ARG A 75 2.11 19.38 -3.60
C ARG A 75 2.38 18.29 -4.63
N PHE A 76 3.65 18.08 -4.90
CA PHE A 76 4.11 17.03 -5.79
C PHE A 76 5.11 16.19 -5.03
N ARG A 77 5.01 14.87 -5.17
CA ARG A 77 6.00 13.92 -4.69
C ARG A 77 6.43 13.05 -5.84
N ASP A 78 7.71 12.78 -5.86
CA ASP A 78 8.30 11.84 -6.79
C ASP A 78 8.32 10.47 -6.11
N ILE A 79 7.89 9.45 -6.85
CA ILE A 79 7.89 8.05 -6.44
C ILE A 79 8.86 7.33 -7.35
N THR A 80 9.91 6.76 -6.76
CA THR A 80 10.86 5.91 -7.47
C THR A 80 10.65 4.48 -7.02
N THR A 81 10.22 3.61 -7.93
CA THR A 81 10.15 2.16 -7.70
C THR A 81 11.44 1.55 -8.22
N ILE A 82 12.14 0.78 -7.38
CA ILE A 82 13.42 0.14 -7.68
C ILE A 82 13.22 -1.37 -7.56
N TRP A 83 13.42 -2.09 -8.65
CA TRP A 83 13.33 -3.56 -8.65
C TRP A 83 14.65 -4.19 -8.22
N GLU A 84 14.60 -5.46 -7.80
CA GLU A 84 15.78 -6.23 -7.38
C GLU A 84 16.91 -6.31 -8.42
N ASP A 85 16.57 -6.22 -9.71
CA ASP A 85 17.54 -6.20 -10.81
C ASP A 85 18.23 -4.84 -11.01
N GLY A 86 17.83 -3.83 -10.23
CA GLY A 86 18.32 -2.46 -10.28
C GLY A 86 17.64 -1.58 -11.34
N ASP A 87 16.68 -2.11 -12.11
CA ASP A 87 15.82 -1.26 -12.92
C ASP A 87 15.00 -0.34 -12.00
N HIS A 88 14.61 0.81 -12.51
CA HIS A 88 13.83 1.75 -11.74
C HIS A 88 12.89 2.58 -12.60
N ARG A 89 11.74 2.89 -12.01
CA ARG A 89 10.72 3.74 -12.61
C ARG A 89 10.47 4.94 -11.72
N HIS A 90 10.41 6.11 -12.35
CA HIS A 90 10.18 7.38 -11.68
C HIS A 90 8.87 8.01 -12.16
N ASP A 91 7.97 8.30 -11.23
CA ASP A 91 6.69 8.94 -11.48
C ASP A 91 6.49 10.13 -10.54
N THR A 92 5.92 11.23 -11.04
CA THR A 92 5.58 12.42 -10.22
C THR A 92 4.07 12.49 -10.03
N PHE A 93 3.62 12.50 -8.77
CA PHE A 93 2.20 12.54 -8.42
C PHE A 93 1.81 13.87 -7.75
N GLU A 94 0.57 14.31 -7.97
CA GLU A 94 -0.02 15.42 -7.23
C GLU A 94 -0.52 14.90 -5.87
N SER A 95 0.26 15.08 -4.82
CA SER A 95 0.12 14.41 -3.54
C SER A 95 -1.00 14.92 -2.63
N LYS A 96 -2.03 15.57 -3.19
CA LYS A 96 -3.13 16.09 -2.38
C LYS A 96 -4.02 14.97 -1.87
N ASP A 97 -4.41 14.04 -2.75
CA ASP A 97 -5.34 12.94 -2.48
C ASP A 97 -5.08 11.81 -3.49
N ASP A 98 -3.82 11.44 -3.71
CA ASP A 98 -3.44 10.45 -4.74
C ASP A 98 -3.01 9.14 -4.10
N VAL A 99 -3.31 8.04 -4.78
CA VAL A 99 -2.98 6.68 -4.32
C VAL A 99 -2.15 5.99 -5.38
N TYR A 100 -0.96 5.57 -4.98
CA TYR A 100 -0.06 4.76 -5.79
C TYR A 100 -0.13 3.30 -5.36
N TYR A 101 -0.17 2.40 -6.33
CA TYR A 101 -0.05 0.97 -6.11
C TYR A 101 1.20 0.44 -6.80
N THR A 102 1.96 -0.40 -6.10
CA THR A 102 3.12 -1.05 -6.72
C THR A 102 2.70 -2.12 -7.72
N PRO A 103 3.51 -2.34 -8.77
CA PRO A 103 3.29 -3.44 -9.69
C PRO A 103 3.51 -4.79 -8.99
N HIS A 104 2.61 -5.73 -9.23
CA HIS A 104 2.70 -7.08 -8.66
C HIS A 104 3.35 -8.07 -9.65
N GLY A 105 4.00 -9.10 -9.11
CA GLY A 105 4.53 -10.23 -9.89
C GLY A 105 5.90 -10.01 -10.51
N PHE A 106 6.64 -8.99 -10.06
CA PHE A 106 7.99 -8.65 -10.54
C PHE A 106 9.09 -8.88 -9.51
N GLY A 107 8.82 -9.63 -8.43
CA GLY A 107 9.73 -9.81 -7.29
C GLY A 107 9.56 -8.73 -6.22
N GLY A 108 10.43 -8.73 -5.21
CA GLY A 108 10.48 -7.67 -4.21
C GLY A 108 10.93 -6.35 -4.84
N LEU A 109 10.59 -5.24 -4.20
CA LEU A 109 10.97 -3.92 -4.66
C LEU A 109 11.07 -2.91 -3.53
N ASP A 110 11.80 -1.84 -3.78
CA ASP A 110 11.86 -0.68 -2.90
C ASP A 110 11.10 0.49 -3.51
N VAL A 111 10.31 1.17 -2.70
CA VAL A 111 9.61 2.41 -3.09
C VAL A 111 10.20 3.57 -2.31
N GLU A 112 10.83 4.49 -3.04
CA GLU A 112 11.30 5.75 -2.49
C GLU A 112 10.28 6.86 -2.74
N VAL A 113 9.89 7.57 -1.68
CA VAL A 113 8.99 8.72 -1.73
C VAL A 113 9.78 9.98 -1.38
N SER A 114 9.78 10.94 -2.30
CA SER A 114 10.47 12.21 -2.10
C SER A 114 9.81 13.09 -1.05
N GLU A 115 10.53 14.14 -0.66
CA GLU A 115 9.93 15.29 0.03
C GLU A 115 8.80 15.91 -0.81
N ALA A 116 7.80 16.46 -0.12
CA ALA A 116 6.71 17.20 -0.75
C ALA A 116 7.22 18.56 -1.30
N ARG A 117 7.15 18.74 -2.62
CA ARG A 117 7.59 19.98 -3.30
C ARG A 117 6.43 20.77 -3.90
N LYS A 118 6.63 22.08 -4.05
CA LYS A 118 5.75 22.94 -4.87
C LYS A 118 6.13 22.78 -6.34
N ARG A 119 5.16 22.84 -7.25
CA ARG A 119 5.45 22.99 -8.68
C ARG A 119 6.30 24.24 -8.87
N LYS A 120 7.47 24.09 -9.50
CA LYS A 120 8.25 25.26 -9.94
C LYS A 120 7.39 26.02 -10.95
N LYS A 121 7.19 27.32 -10.72
CA LYS A 121 6.65 28.19 -11.76
C LYS A 121 7.70 28.25 -12.86
N GLU A 122 7.34 27.79 -14.06
CA GLU A 122 8.06 28.10 -15.29
C GLU A 122 7.93 29.60 -15.61
#